data_AF-A0A7G9Z5L4-F1
#
_entry.id   AF-A0A7G9Z5L4-F1
#
_cell.length_a   1.000
_cell.length_b   1.000
_cell.length_c   1.000
_cell.angle_alpha   90.00
_cell.angle_beta   90.00
_cell.angle_gamma   90.00
#
_symmetry.space_group_name_H-M   'P 1'
#
loop_
_entity.id
_entity.type
_entity.pdbx_description
1 polymer ?
#
loop_
_entity_poly.entity_id
_entity_poly.type
_entity_poly.pdbx_seq_one_letter_code
_entity_poly.pdbx_strand_id
1 'polypeptide(L)'
;MITTEEESEVEKFDHVFLVKPPFGPYPVELNESYPVGQSEIPVVIDAEAKTVALQNVLKLMALNKGKANFVFQYDSTWDGHPLLEEIGKYAELVQFVRQAL
;
A
#
# COMPACT_ATOMS: atom_id res chain seq x y z
N MET A 1 -3.60 -4.18 6.61
CA MET A 1 -3.06 -5.36 7.33
C MET A 1 -4.25 -6.13 7.87
N ILE A 2 -4.30 -7.46 7.76
CA ILE A 2 -5.05 -8.25 8.74
C ILE A 2 -4.10 -9.33 9.22
N THR A 3 -3.56 -9.08 10.40
CA THR A 3 -2.84 -10.03 11.24
C THR A 3 -3.40 -9.83 12.65
N THR A 4 -3.77 -10.93 13.27
CA THR A 4 -4.52 -11.01 14.53
C THR A 4 -3.72 -10.62 15.78
N GLU A 5 -2.53 -10.03 15.65
CA GLU A 5 -1.68 -9.61 16.78
C GLU A 5 -0.77 -8.41 16.41
N GLU A 6 -1.29 -7.30 15.86
CA GLU A 6 -0.44 -6.14 15.52
C GLU A 6 -1.15 -4.77 15.67
N GLU A 7 -1.94 -4.53 16.72
CA GLU A 7 -2.41 -3.16 17.01
C GLU A 7 -1.24 -2.21 17.38
N SER A 8 -0.15 -2.72 17.99
CA SER A 8 0.89 -1.91 18.63
C SER A 8 1.90 -1.21 17.69
N GLU A 9 2.01 -1.61 16.42
CA GLU A 9 2.90 -0.94 15.45
C GLU A 9 2.19 0.17 14.66
N VAL A 10 0.88 -0.01 14.44
CA VAL A 10 0.02 0.92 13.70
C VAL A 10 -0.15 2.23 14.46
N GLU A 11 -0.19 2.17 15.80
CA GLU A 11 -0.25 3.33 16.69
C GLU A 11 0.96 4.27 16.60
N LYS A 12 2.08 3.83 15.99
CA LYS A 12 3.27 4.66 15.79
C LYS A 12 3.13 5.67 14.63
N PHE A 13 2.08 5.54 13.81
CA PHE A 13 1.88 6.36 12.62
C PHE A 13 0.68 7.29 12.78
N ASP A 14 0.83 8.55 12.38
CA ASP A 14 -0.27 9.53 12.39
C ASP A 14 -1.41 9.13 11.45
N HIS A 15 -1.07 8.49 10.31
CA HIS A 15 -2.01 8.07 9.28
C HIS A 15 -1.59 6.75 8.66
N VAL A 16 -2.56 5.86 8.44
CA VAL A 16 -2.32 4.52 7.89
C VAL A 16 -3.19 4.32 6.65
N PHE A 17 -2.52 4.01 5.55
CA PHE A 17 -3.16 3.76 4.26
C PHE A 17 -2.91 2.33 3.80
N LEU A 18 -3.95 1.70 3.28
CA LEU A 18 -3.85 0.43 2.57
C LEU A 18 -3.71 0.70 1.08
N VAL A 19 -2.99 -0.16 0.35
CA VAL A 19 -2.84 -0.04 -1.11
C VAL A 19 -3.69 -1.10 -1.80
N LYS A 20 -4.53 -0.66 -2.74
CA LYS A 20 -5.41 -1.55 -3.50
C LYS A 20 -5.28 -1.32 -5.00
N PRO A 21 -4.72 -2.26 -5.76
CA PRO A 21 -4.77 -2.25 -7.22
C PRO A 21 -6.21 -2.26 -7.78
N PRO A 22 -6.49 -1.55 -8.88
CA PRO A 22 -5.63 -0.57 -9.58
C PRO A 22 -5.60 0.83 -8.94
N PHE A 23 -6.32 1.05 -7.84
CA PHE A 23 -6.61 2.38 -7.32
C PHE A 23 -5.45 3.08 -6.59
N GLY A 24 -4.72 2.39 -5.72
CA GLY A 24 -3.65 2.98 -4.90
C GLY A 24 -4.01 3.13 -3.42
N PRO A 25 -3.47 4.15 -2.72
CA PRO A 25 -3.62 4.29 -1.27
C PRO A 25 -5.01 4.77 -0.87
N TYR A 26 -5.58 4.17 0.17
CA TYR A 26 -6.84 4.59 0.81
C TYR A 26 -6.75 4.45 2.33
N PRO A 27 -7.41 5.32 3.12
CA PRO A 27 -7.40 5.24 4.58
C PRO A 27 -7.96 3.91 5.08
N VAL A 28 -7.36 3.34 6.14
CA VAL A 28 -7.79 2.06 6.71
C VAL A 28 -9.26 2.07 7.18
N GLU A 29 -9.76 3.24 7.59
CA GLU A 29 -11.14 3.46 8.03
C GLU A 29 -12.15 3.18 6.91
N LEU A 30 -11.71 3.20 5.64
CA LEU A 30 -12.54 2.88 4.49
C LEU A 30 -12.45 1.41 4.08
N ASN A 31 -11.68 0.55 4.75
CA ASN A 31 -11.47 -0.84 4.34
C ASN A 31 -12.78 -1.65 4.21
N GLU A 32 -13.78 -1.39 5.04
CA GLU A 32 -15.09 -2.06 4.95
C GLU A 32 -15.96 -1.57 3.78
N SER A 33 -15.73 -0.34 3.32
CA SER A 33 -16.52 0.32 2.27
C SER A 33 -15.76 0.49 0.94
N TYR A 34 -14.47 0.12 0.92
CA TYR A 34 -13.57 0.32 -0.22
C TYR A 34 -13.13 -1.03 -0.81
N PRO A 35 -13.46 -1.29 -2.07
CA PRO A 35 -13.68 -0.32 -3.14
C PRO A 35 -15.17 -0.01 -3.32
N VAL A 36 -15.48 1.19 -3.78
CA VAL A 36 -16.84 1.53 -4.21
C VAL A 36 -17.13 0.74 -5.50
N GLY A 37 -17.86 -0.37 -5.38
CA GLY A 37 -18.20 -1.26 -6.49
C GLY A 37 -17.95 -2.73 -6.14
N GLN A 38 -19.04 -3.46 -5.83
CA GLN A 38 -19.05 -4.91 -5.67
C GLN A 38 -18.90 -5.69 -6.99
N SER A 39 -18.48 -5.04 -8.08
CA SER A 39 -18.18 -5.71 -9.34
C SER A 39 -16.70 -6.05 -9.41
N GLU A 40 -16.41 -7.27 -8.98
CA GLU A 40 -15.28 -8.10 -9.40
C GLU A 40 -13.91 -7.41 -9.36
N ILE A 41 -13.29 -7.36 -8.18
CA ILE A 41 -11.83 -7.34 -8.12
C ILE A 41 -11.37 -8.58 -8.88
N PRO A 42 -10.59 -8.45 -9.97
CA PRO A 42 -10.14 -9.61 -10.72
C PRO A 42 -9.42 -10.58 -9.79
N VAL A 43 -9.73 -11.88 -9.91
CA VAL A 43 -9.03 -12.94 -9.14
C VAL A 43 -7.51 -12.86 -9.37
N VAL A 44 -7.11 -12.40 -10.55
CA VAL A 44 -5.72 -12.11 -10.92
C VAL A 44 -5.55 -10.60 -11.06
N ILE A 45 -4.82 -10.01 -10.12
CA ILE A 45 -4.35 -8.63 -10.27
C ILE A 45 -3.28 -8.60 -11.35
N ASP A 46 -3.55 -7.93 -12.47
CA ASP A 46 -2.56 -7.77 -13.53
C ASP A 46 -1.41 -6.82 -13.10
N ALA A 47 -0.29 -6.92 -13.82
CA ALA A 47 0.89 -6.10 -13.53
C ALA A 47 0.63 -4.60 -13.75
N GLU A 48 -0.29 -4.25 -14.64
CA GLU A 48 -0.67 -2.88 -14.94
C GLU A 48 -1.42 -2.24 -13.77
N ALA A 49 -2.37 -2.95 -13.14
CA ALA A 49 -3.09 -2.50 -11.96
C ALA A 49 -2.13 -2.28 -10.78
N LYS A 50 -1.13 -3.15 -10.60
CA LYS A 50 -0.05 -2.90 -9.62
C LYS A 50 0.72 -1.63 -9.94
N THR A 51 1.05 -1.42 -11.21
CA THR A 51 1.74 -0.22 -11.67
C THR A 51 0.93 1.04 -11.37
N VAL A 52 -0.36 1.08 -11.74
CA VAL A 52 -1.25 2.24 -11.49
C VAL A 52 -1.38 2.52 -9.98
N ALA A 53 -1.50 1.48 -9.16
CA ALA A 53 -1.56 1.65 -7.71
C ALA A 53 -0.29 2.32 -7.16
N LEU A 54 0.90 1.86 -7.56
CA LEU A 54 2.17 2.44 -7.11
C LEU A 54 2.41 3.84 -7.67
N GLN A 55 1.93 4.15 -8.88
CA GLN A 55 1.95 5.53 -9.39
C GLN A 55 1.13 6.47 -8.50
N ASN A 56 -0.03 6.01 -8.01
CA ASN A 56 -0.86 6.80 -7.09
C ASN A 56 -0.23 6.92 -5.69
N VAL A 57 0.52 5.91 -5.22
CA VAL A 57 1.36 6.01 -4.02
C VAL A 57 2.42 7.10 -4.19
N LEU A 58 3.17 7.08 -5.30
CA LEU A 58 4.18 8.10 -5.60
C LEU A 58 3.58 9.50 -5.67
N LYS A 59 2.39 9.64 -6.27
CA LYS A 59 1.67 10.91 -6.31
C LYS A 59 1.32 11.42 -4.92
N LEU A 60 0.84 10.55 -4.02
CA LEU A 60 0.55 10.90 -2.62
C LEU A 60 1.82 11.40 -1.90
N MET A 61 2.93 10.68 -2.04
CA MET A 61 4.21 11.04 -1.42
C MET A 61 4.73 12.37 -1.95
N ALA A 62 4.69 12.58 -3.27
CA ALA A 62 5.14 13.81 -3.90
C ALA A 62 4.35 15.05 -3.44
N LEU A 63 3.03 14.94 -3.30
CA LEU A 63 2.17 16.03 -2.80
C LEU A 63 2.44 16.42 -1.35
N ASN A 64 3.04 15.49 -0.58
CA ASN A 64 3.33 15.65 0.85
C ASN A 64 4.84 15.73 1.16
N LYS A 65 5.67 15.93 0.12
CA LYS A 65 7.12 16.03 0.28
C LYS A 65 7.50 17.16 1.25
N GLY A 66 8.30 16.82 2.27
CA GLY A 66 8.73 17.75 3.32
C GLY A 66 7.68 18.05 4.38
N LYS A 67 6.49 17.44 4.30
CA LYS A 67 5.41 17.57 5.29
C LYS A 67 5.20 16.31 6.11
N ALA A 68 5.49 15.15 5.53
CA ALA A 68 5.35 13.85 6.16
C ALA A 68 6.56 12.96 5.82
N ASN A 69 6.89 12.07 6.75
CA ASN A 69 7.79 10.95 6.50
C ASN A 69 6.96 9.72 6.18
N PHE A 70 7.44 8.88 5.25
CA PHE A 70 6.71 7.72 4.78
C PHE A 70 7.47 6.43 5.08
N VAL A 71 6.72 5.41 5.48
CA VAL A 71 7.13 4.01 5.48
C VAL A 71 6.21 3.29 4.50
N PHE A 72 6.78 2.54 3.57
CA PHE A 72 6.04 1.74 2.61
C PHE A 72 6.29 0.25 2.88
N GLN A 73 5.27 -0.39 3.46
CA GLN A 73 5.31 -1.80 3.79
C GLN A 73 4.68 -2.64 2.65
N TYR A 74 5.36 -3.71 2.22
CA TYR A 74 4.89 -4.57 1.13
C TYR A 74 5.27 -6.04 1.34
N ASP A 75 4.51 -6.95 0.72
CA ASP A 75 4.83 -8.38 0.71
C ASP A 75 5.56 -8.79 -0.59
N SER A 76 6.05 -10.02 -0.62
CA SER A 76 6.82 -10.57 -1.75
C SER A 76 6.07 -10.60 -3.09
N THR A 77 4.74 -10.40 -3.13
CA THR A 77 4.01 -10.32 -4.39
C THR A 77 4.32 -9.05 -5.18
N TRP A 78 4.99 -8.07 -4.56
CA TRP A 78 5.43 -6.82 -5.19
C TRP A 78 6.91 -6.83 -5.59
N ASP A 79 7.64 -7.89 -5.25
CA ASP A 79 9.08 -7.97 -5.49
C ASP A 79 9.45 -7.77 -6.97
N GLY A 80 10.55 -7.06 -7.19
CA GLY A 80 11.06 -6.75 -8.52
C GLY A 80 10.24 -5.71 -9.29
N HIS A 81 9.15 -5.15 -8.72
CA HIS A 81 8.40 -4.10 -9.38
C HIS A 81 9.25 -2.82 -9.48
N PRO A 82 9.47 -2.23 -10.68
CA PRO A 82 10.42 -1.14 -10.88
C PRO A 82 10.09 0.13 -10.07
N LEU A 83 8.80 0.37 -9.79
CA LEU A 83 8.38 1.51 -8.98
C LEU A 83 8.72 1.41 -7.49
N LEU A 84 9.12 0.23 -6.96
CA LEU A 84 9.60 0.14 -5.59
C LEU A 84 10.90 0.94 -5.39
N GLU A 85 11.80 0.92 -6.38
CA GLU A 85 13.03 1.72 -6.34
C GLU A 85 12.73 3.22 -6.28
N GLU A 86 11.72 3.67 -7.04
CA GLU A 86 11.28 5.07 -7.01
C GLU A 86 10.64 5.43 -5.66
N ILE A 87 9.81 4.54 -5.10
CA ILE A 87 9.20 4.74 -3.77
C ILE A 87 10.27 4.85 -2.69
N GLY A 88 11.34 4.06 -2.77
CA GLY A 88 12.47 4.10 -1.83
C GLY A 88 13.19 5.45 -1.76
N LYS A 89 12.97 6.36 -2.72
CA LYS A 89 13.49 7.74 -2.69
C LYS A 89 12.66 8.66 -1.78
N TYR A 90 11.43 8.28 -1.46
CA TYR A 90 10.47 9.07 -0.68
C TYR A 90 10.07 8.40 0.65
N ALA A 91 10.28 7.09 0.78
CA ALA A 91 9.84 6.30 1.91
C ALA A 91 10.89 5.25 2.31
N GLU A 92 10.91 4.90 3.59
CA GLU A 92 11.57 3.68 4.06
C GLU A 92 10.79 2.46 3.52
N LEU A 93 11.50 1.49 2.94
CA LEU A 93 10.91 0.26 2.40
C LEU A 93 11.01 -0.87 3.42
N VAL A 94 9.87 -1.47 3.76
CA VAL A 94 9.80 -2.60 4.72
C VAL A 94 9.09 -3.78 4.06
N GLN A 95 9.84 -4.83 3.74
CA GLN A 95 9.25 -6.07 3.25
C GLN A 95 8.80 -6.94 4.44
N PHE A 96 7.61 -7.53 4.37
CA PHE A 96 7.15 -8.52 5.36
C PHE A 96 6.82 -9.86 4.70
N VAL A 97 6.94 -10.92 5.48
CA VAL A 97 6.56 -12.28 5.07
C VAL A 97 5.15 -12.55 5.56
N ARG A 98 4.20 -12.78 4.64
CA ARG A 98 2.87 -13.28 5.01
C ARG A 98 3.06 -14.66 5.64
N GLN A 99 2.69 -14.84 6.91
CA GLN A 99 2.52 -16.18 7.45
C GLN A 99 1.36 -16.84 6.71
N ALA A 100 1.60 -18.01 6.13
CA ALA A 100 0.54 -18.81 5.55
C ALA A 100 -0.37 -19.29 6.70
N LEU A 101 -1.65 -18.93 6.64
CA LEU A 101 -2.69 -19.52 7.48
C LEU A 101 -2.98 -20.96 7.04
#